data_AF-X0W4P0-F1
#
_entry.id   AF-X0W4P0-F1
#
_cell.length_a   1.000
_cell.length_b   1.000
_cell.length_c   1.000
_cell.angle_alpha   90.00
_cell.angle_beta   90.00
_cell.angle_gamma   90.00
#
_symmetry.space_group_name_H-M   'P 1'
#
loop_
_entity.id
_entity.type
_entity.pdbx_description
1 polymer ?
#
loop_
_entity_poly.entity_id
_entity_poly.type
_entity_poly.pdbx_seq_one_letter_code
_entity_poly.pdbx_strand_id
1 'polypeptide(L)'
;WNPIFENQSALGIGDIALAPSNPDIIWLGSGESLKKARNFTMPGTGVFRSDDGGNTWKNMGLHDSYHIGEIAVHPKNPDIVFVAVMGHFWSTNKNRGLYRSMDGGKTWEHVLYVNERTGANDVVIAPSDPNIIYVSMWENNPGIYGKESGIYKSTDSGKTWARLKGGFPDGPKTGRIGLAVSWSNPDKVYALLDNLNKKRNLAAEVYRTLDGGKTWERTHKDELLIFPGIGWYFTDCYLNPKNDEEIFALGVRIAHSTDGG
;
A
#
# COMPACT_ATOMS: atom_id res chain seq x y z
N TRP A 1 25.92 5.32 -7.61
CA TRP A 1 24.92 5.41 -6.54
C TRP A 1 25.61 5.96 -5.31
N ASN A 2 25.10 7.06 -4.76
CA ASN A 2 25.56 7.62 -3.49
C ASN A 2 24.49 7.32 -2.43
N PRO A 3 24.85 6.88 -1.22
CA PRO A 3 23.91 6.77 -0.13
C PRO A 3 23.48 8.20 0.28
N ILE A 4 22.21 8.36 0.64
CA ILE A 4 21.62 9.64 1.05
C ILE A 4 20.88 9.53 2.39
N PHE A 5 20.94 8.40 3.09
CA PHE A 5 20.14 8.12 4.30
C PHE A 5 20.93 7.39 5.40
N GLU A 6 22.25 7.26 5.25
CA GLU A 6 23.13 6.45 6.09
C GLU A 6 23.32 6.96 7.53
N ASN A 7 22.95 8.22 7.80
CA ASN A 7 23.09 8.86 9.10
C ASN A 7 21.77 8.91 9.91
N GLN A 8 20.79 8.07 9.57
CA GLN A 8 19.47 8.04 10.21
C GLN A 8 19.29 6.82 11.10
N SER A 9 18.28 6.86 11.98
CA SER A 9 18.05 5.85 13.02
C SER A 9 17.49 4.51 12.54
N ALA A 10 17.37 4.30 11.23
CA ALA A 10 16.84 3.07 10.65
C ALA A 10 17.57 2.67 9.37
N LEU A 11 17.82 1.37 9.23
CA LEU A 11 18.40 0.77 8.02
C LEU A 11 17.34 0.13 7.12
N GLY A 12 16.30 -0.45 7.72
CA GLY A 12 15.18 -1.01 6.97
C GLY A 12 14.36 0.11 6.35
N ILE A 13 14.11 0.00 5.05
CA ILE A 13 13.23 0.91 4.31
C ILE A 13 11.98 0.13 3.91
N GLY A 14 10.83 0.71 4.19
CA GLY A 14 9.53 0.15 3.83
C GLY A 14 9.07 0.70 2.49
N ASP A 15 9.14 2.01 2.33
CA ASP A 15 8.76 2.70 1.10
C ASP A 15 9.48 4.07 0.96
N ILE A 16 9.60 4.57 -0.27
CA ILE A 16 10.10 5.91 -0.62
C ILE A 16 9.16 6.51 -1.67
N ALA A 17 8.65 7.71 -1.38
CA ALA A 17 7.79 8.46 -2.29
C ALA A 17 8.38 9.83 -2.62
N LEU A 18 8.45 10.14 -3.91
CA LEU A 18 8.72 11.51 -4.39
C LEU A 18 7.42 12.29 -4.44
N ALA A 19 7.43 13.57 -4.07
CA ALA A 19 6.26 14.41 -4.28
C ALA A 19 6.07 14.69 -5.79
N PRO A 20 4.91 14.38 -6.39
CA PRO A 20 4.71 14.59 -7.84
C PRO A 20 4.83 16.06 -8.27
N SER A 21 4.56 16.99 -7.35
CA SER A 21 4.68 18.44 -7.58
C SER A 21 6.11 18.97 -7.49
N ASN A 22 7.02 18.26 -6.81
CA ASN A 22 8.42 18.64 -6.67
C ASN A 22 9.28 17.42 -6.28
N PRO A 23 10.09 16.86 -7.20
CA PRO A 23 10.88 15.66 -6.94
C PRO A 23 12.04 15.86 -5.95
N ASP A 24 12.38 17.10 -5.58
CA ASP A 24 13.35 17.35 -4.49
C ASP A 24 12.76 17.05 -3.11
N ILE A 25 11.42 16.96 -3.01
CA ILE A 25 10.74 16.56 -1.78
C ILE A 25 10.57 15.04 -1.78
N ILE A 26 11.22 14.41 -0.82
CA ILE A 26 11.24 12.95 -0.66
C ILE A 26 10.65 12.59 0.70
N TRP A 27 9.70 11.68 0.70
CA TRP A 27 9.20 11.01 1.89
C TRP A 27 9.77 9.59 1.95
N LEU A 28 10.20 9.17 3.13
CA LEU A 28 10.77 7.85 3.35
C LEU A 28 10.16 7.21 4.60
N GLY A 29 9.57 6.04 4.41
CA GLY A 29 9.01 5.21 5.46
C GLY A 29 10.04 4.16 5.87
N SER A 30 10.39 4.12 7.16
CA SER A 30 11.35 3.14 7.65
C SER A 30 10.67 1.84 8.11
N GLY A 31 11.46 0.77 8.15
CA GLY A 31 11.06 -0.57 8.55
C GLY A 31 10.67 -1.45 7.37
N GLU A 32 11.22 -2.66 7.30
CA GLU A 32 10.94 -3.57 6.19
C GLU A 32 9.45 -3.95 6.17
N SER A 33 8.79 -3.78 5.02
CA SER A 33 7.36 -4.04 4.85
C SER A 33 7.02 -5.53 4.68
N LEU A 34 8.03 -6.40 4.73
CA LEU A 34 7.94 -7.81 4.39
C LEU A 34 7.96 -8.69 5.65
N LYS A 35 6.80 -9.23 6.06
CA LYS A 35 6.70 -10.13 7.22
C LYS A 35 7.40 -11.47 6.97
N LYS A 36 8.59 -11.65 7.55
CA LYS A 36 9.40 -12.88 7.42
C LYS A 36 9.20 -13.83 8.59
N ALA A 37 8.39 -14.88 8.44
CA ALA A 37 8.11 -15.82 9.54
C ALA A 37 9.33 -16.62 10.05
N ARG A 38 10.39 -16.77 9.24
CA ARG A 38 11.59 -17.56 9.57
C ARG A 38 12.86 -16.73 9.71
N ASN A 39 12.81 -15.42 9.44
CA ASN A 39 13.95 -14.51 9.48
C ASN A 39 13.59 -13.22 10.23
N PHE A 40 14.58 -12.35 10.43
CA PHE A 40 14.36 -11.03 10.99
C PHE A 40 13.70 -10.10 9.96
N THR A 41 12.68 -9.35 10.38
CA THR A 41 12.15 -8.18 9.64
C THR A 41 12.54 -6.95 10.43
N MET A 42 13.37 -6.07 9.86
CA MET A 42 13.90 -4.93 10.60
C MET A 42 12.79 -3.91 10.88
N PRO A 43 12.53 -3.55 12.15
CA PRO A 43 11.63 -2.45 12.45
C PRO A 43 12.30 -1.11 12.10
N GLY A 44 11.46 -0.16 11.73
CA GLY A 44 11.81 1.24 11.49
C GLY A 44 11.57 2.11 12.71
N THR A 45 11.85 3.40 12.54
CA THR A 45 11.75 4.44 13.56
C THR A 45 10.82 5.58 13.14
N GLY A 46 9.89 5.30 12.21
CA GLY A 46 8.90 6.24 11.71
C GLY A 46 9.13 6.71 10.28
N VAL A 47 8.65 7.92 10.00
CA VAL A 47 8.69 8.53 8.66
C VAL A 47 9.68 9.68 8.65
N PHE A 48 10.37 9.84 7.54
CA PHE A 48 11.34 10.90 7.31
C PHE A 48 10.98 11.71 6.07
N ARG A 49 11.39 12.98 6.07
CA ARG A 49 11.22 13.88 4.94
C ARG A 49 12.52 14.60 4.63
N SER A 50 12.82 14.71 3.35
CA SER A 50 13.82 15.63 2.79
C SER A 50 13.11 16.64 1.89
N ASP A 51 13.56 17.89 1.92
CA ASP A 51 13.09 18.97 1.05
C ASP A 51 14.18 19.42 0.04
N ASP A 52 15.29 18.70 -0.03
CA ASP A 52 16.51 19.09 -0.77
C ASP A 52 17.15 17.91 -1.52
N GLY A 53 16.34 16.98 -2.01
CA GLY A 53 16.79 15.85 -2.82
C GLY A 53 17.56 14.78 -2.05
N GLY A 54 17.35 14.71 -0.73
CA GLY A 54 17.98 13.74 0.17
C GLY A 54 19.29 14.22 0.81
N ASN A 55 19.66 15.50 0.66
CA ASN A 55 20.86 16.04 1.31
C ASN A 55 20.69 16.18 2.82
N THR A 56 19.50 16.58 3.27
CA THR A 56 19.12 16.64 4.68
C THR A 56 17.78 15.94 4.93
N TRP A 57 17.65 15.34 6.11
CA TRP A 57 16.46 14.60 6.52
C TRP A 57 15.96 15.04 7.87
N LYS A 58 14.65 15.05 8.03
CA LYS A 58 13.95 15.26 9.29
C LYS A 58 13.10 14.05 9.60
N ASN A 59 13.18 13.55 10.83
CA ASN A 59 12.21 12.57 11.31
C ASN A 59 10.88 13.29 11.59
N MET A 60 9.83 12.83 10.92
CA MET A 60 8.49 13.42 10.93
C MET A 60 7.54 12.69 11.89
N GLY A 61 8.04 11.80 12.75
CA GLY A 61 7.23 11.10 13.75
C GLY A 61 6.77 9.71 13.31
N LEU A 62 5.64 9.26 13.86
CA LEU A 62 5.15 7.88 13.73
C LEU A 62 6.17 6.84 14.26
N HIS A 63 6.85 7.14 15.36
CA HIS A 63 7.96 6.32 15.87
C HIS A 63 7.58 4.87 16.23
N ASP A 64 6.33 4.62 16.61
CA ASP A 64 5.80 3.27 16.92
C ASP A 64 5.07 2.62 15.73
N SER A 65 5.34 3.08 14.51
CA SER A 65 4.78 2.49 13.28
C SER A 65 5.46 1.17 12.91
N TYR A 66 6.76 1.05 13.20
CA TYR A 66 7.69 -0.07 12.93
C TYR A 66 7.81 -0.51 11.48
N HIS A 67 6.74 -0.57 10.71
CA HIS A 67 6.72 -1.06 9.35
C HIS A 67 5.78 -0.17 8.54
N ILE A 68 6.36 0.69 7.71
CA ILE A 68 5.63 1.47 6.72
C ILE A 68 5.44 0.59 5.49
N GLY A 69 4.19 0.43 5.06
CA GLY A 69 3.83 -0.34 3.87
C GLY A 69 3.98 0.47 2.59
N GLU A 70 3.44 1.69 2.60
CA GLU A 70 3.35 2.59 1.44
C GLU A 70 3.17 4.04 1.91
N ILE A 71 3.68 5.00 1.14
CA ILE A 71 3.48 6.44 1.30
C ILE A 71 2.90 7.02 0.01
N ALA A 72 1.73 7.65 0.10
CA ALA A 72 1.15 8.39 -1.01
C ALA A 72 1.18 9.89 -0.74
N VAL A 73 1.84 10.65 -1.63
CA VAL A 73 1.94 12.11 -1.55
C VAL A 73 0.94 12.73 -2.52
N HIS A 74 0.19 13.74 -2.07
CA HIS A 74 -0.81 14.41 -2.89
C HIS A 74 -0.16 15.07 -4.13
N PRO A 75 -0.76 14.92 -5.33
CA PRO A 75 -0.07 15.23 -6.59
C PRO A 75 0.24 16.71 -6.82
N LYS A 76 -0.42 17.61 -6.09
CA LYS A 76 -0.25 19.07 -6.22
C LYS A 76 0.20 19.76 -4.95
N ASN A 77 0.31 19.04 -3.84
CA ASN A 77 0.65 19.63 -2.54
C ASN A 77 1.49 18.63 -1.74
N PRO A 78 2.80 18.84 -1.62
CA PRO A 78 3.70 17.89 -0.95
C PRO A 78 3.48 17.78 0.56
N ASP A 79 2.71 18.71 1.15
CA ASP A 79 2.41 18.72 2.58
C ASP A 79 1.21 17.83 2.95
N ILE A 80 0.44 17.37 1.95
CA ILE A 80 -0.64 16.39 2.14
C ILE A 80 -0.09 15.01 1.81
N VAL A 81 -0.01 14.14 2.81
CA VAL A 81 0.57 12.80 2.69
C VAL A 81 -0.23 11.78 3.47
N PHE A 82 -0.35 10.58 2.90
CA PHE A 82 -0.92 9.41 3.54
C PHE A 82 0.16 8.36 3.75
N VAL A 83 0.14 7.71 4.91
CA VAL A 83 1.12 6.70 5.29
C VAL A 83 0.37 5.45 5.73
N ALA A 84 0.55 4.37 4.97
CA ALA A 84 0.04 3.05 5.31
C ALA A 84 0.96 2.39 6.36
N VAL A 85 0.47 2.28 7.59
CA VAL A 85 1.22 1.70 8.71
C VAL A 85 0.75 0.28 8.96
N MET A 86 1.67 -0.67 8.78
CA MET A 86 1.39 -2.07 9.09
C MET A 86 1.46 -2.36 10.58
N GLY A 87 2.31 -1.66 11.35
CA GLY A 87 2.52 -1.91 12.78
C GLY A 87 3.24 -3.22 13.08
N HIS A 88 3.17 -3.69 14.33
CA HIS A 88 4.08 -4.72 14.83
C HIS A 88 3.72 -6.11 14.30
N PHE A 89 4.49 -6.72 13.41
CA PHE A 89 4.09 -8.00 12.80
C PHE A 89 3.87 -9.19 13.76
N TRP A 90 4.41 -9.16 14.97
CA TRP A 90 4.36 -10.27 15.94
C TRP A 90 3.66 -9.95 17.27
N SER A 91 2.97 -8.81 17.35
CA SER A 91 2.15 -8.47 18.51
C SER A 91 0.88 -7.74 18.06
N THR A 92 -0.11 -7.59 18.94
CA THR A 92 -1.18 -6.62 18.69
C THR A 92 -0.67 -5.20 19.02
N ASN A 93 -1.12 -4.19 18.28
CA ASN A 93 -0.87 -2.78 18.60
C ASN A 93 -1.94 -1.88 17.97
N LYS A 94 -2.18 -0.72 18.57
CA LYS A 94 -3.19 0.26 18.10
C LYS A 94 -2.66 1.22 17.03
N ASN A 95 -1.35 1.21 16.78
CA ASN A 95 -0.68 2.14 15.86
C ASN A 95 -0.67 1.65 14.41
N ARG A 96 -1.48 0.64 14.09
CA ARG A 96 -1.71 0.14 12.72
C ARG A 96 -2.80 0.95 12.07
N GLY A 97 -2.76 1.09 10.75
CA GLY A 97 -3.81 1.76 9.99
C GLY A 97 -3.25 2.82 9.07
N LEU A 98 -4.13 3.69 8.59
CA LEU A 98 -3.74 4.79 7.72
C LEU A 98 -3.62 6.08 8.52
N TYR A 99 -2.47 6.74 8.38
CA TYR A 99 -2.25 8.07 8.90
C TYR A 99 -2.26 9.09 7.78
N ARG A 100 -2.77 10.29 8.07
CA ARG A 100 -2.75 11.44 7.16
C ARG A 100 -2.08 12.61 7.85
N SER A 101 -1.28 13.35 7.10
CA SER A 101 -0.87 14.71 7.47
C SER A 101 -1.36 15.70 6.42
N MET A 102 -1.71 16.91 6.87
CA MET A 102 -2.12 18.02 6.02
C MET A 102 -1.14 19.21 6.09
N ASP A 103 -0.09 19.08 6.91
CA ASP A 103 0.84 20.16 7.26
C ASP A 103 2.32 19.76 7.09
N GLY A 104 2.55 18.78 6.23
CA GLY A 104 3.88 18.32 5.88
C GLY A 104 4.53 17.45 6.93
N GLY A 105 3.72 16.71 7.71
CA GLY A 105 4.13 15.74 8.72
C GLY A 105 4.40 16.34 10.10
N LYS A 106 3.99 17.60 10.34
CA LYS A 106 4.11 18.21 11.68
C LYS A 106 3.07 17.61 12.62
N THR A 107 1.89 17.30 12.10
CA THR A 107 0.84 16.56 12.81
C THR A 107 0.32 15.40 11.96
N TRP A 108 -0.18 14.37 12.65
CA TRP A 108 -0.71 13.16 12.04
C TRP A 108 -2.08 12.82 12.61
N GLU A 109 -3.03 12.53 11.73
CA GLU A 109 -4.36 12.03 12.06
C GLU A 109 -4.44 10.53 11.73
N HIS A 110 -4.96 9.72 12.66
CA HIS A 110 -5.23 8.30 12.41
C HIS A 110 -6.60 8.15 11.74
N VAL A 111 -6.62 8.19 10.40
CA VAL A 111 -7.85 8.37 9.62
C VAL A 111 -8.57 7.07 9.26
N LEU A 112 -7.88 5.93 9.29
CA LEU A 112 -8.50 4.61 9.10
C LEU A 112 -7.86 3.58 10.03
N TYR A 113 -8.68 3.03 10.93
CA TYR A 113 -8.31 1.97 11.87
C TYR A 113 -9.36 0.85 11.82
N VAL A 114 -8.91 -0.40 11.78
CA VAL A 114 -9.80 -1.57 11.77
C VAL A 114 -9.79 -2.27 13.12
N ASN A 115 -8.62 -2.74 13.56
CA ASN A 115 -8.39 -3.36 14.87
C ASN A 115 -6.88 -3.52 15.13
N GLU A 116 -6.51 -4.07 16.30
CA GLU A 116 -5.10 -4.19 16.71
C GLU A 116 -4.26 -5.24 15.95
N ARG A 117 -4.86 -5.94 14.98
CA ARG A 117 -4.24 -7.00 14.16
C ARG A 117 -4.15 -6.65 12.69
N THR A 118 -4.79 -5.56 12.27
CA THR A 118 -4.97 -5.20 10.87
C THR A 118 -4.32 -3.86 10.60
N GLY A 119 -3.32 -3.83 9.72
CA GLY A 119 -2.66 -2.59 9.31
C GLY A 119 -2.96 -2.22 7.87
N ALA A 120 -2.73 -0.96 7.53
CA ALA A 120 -2.77 -0.54 6.13
C ALA A 120 -1.47 -1.02 5.46
N ASN A 121 -1.59 -1.68 4.31
CA ASN A 121 -0.44 -2.20 3.60
C ASN A 121 -0.12 -1.44 2.31
N ASP A 122 -1.10 -0.76 1.72
CA ASP A 122 -0.98 0.01 0.48
C ASP A 122 -1.98 1.17 0.50
N VAL A 123 -1.63 2.28 -0.14
CA VAL A 123 -2.47 3.47 -0.31
C VAL A 123 -2.19 4.12 -1.65
N VAL A 124 -3.23 4.40 -2.42
CA VAL A 124 -3.13 5.14 -3.68
C VAL A 124 -4.09 6.33 -3.71
N ILE A 125 -3.57 7.49 -4.11
CA ILE A 125 -4.36 8.71 -4.37
C ILE A 125 -4.61 8.79 -5.87
N ALA A 126 -5.87 8.94 -6.29
CA ALA A 126 -6.17 9.08 -7.71
C ALA A 126 -5.62 10.42 -8.25
N PRO A 127 -4.69 10.43 -9.23
CA PRO A 127 -4.05 11.66 -9.69
C PRO A 127 -5.03 12.66 -10.34
N SER A 128 -6.06 12.15 -11.02
CA SER A 128 -7.09 12.95 -11.69
C SER A 128 -8.11 13.57 -10.72
N ASP A 129 -8.34 12.96 -9.55
CA ASP A 129 -9.17 13.51 -8.47
C ASP A 129 -8.61 13.09 -7.11
N PRO A 130 -7.74 13.91 -6.49
CA PRO A 130 -7.07 13.57 -5.24
C PRO A 130 -7.98 13.44 -4.01
N ASN A 131 -9.28 13.74 -4.12
CA ASN A 131 -10.24 13.42 -3.06
C ASN A 131 -10.52 11.92 -2.98
N ILE A 132 -10.28 11.20 -4.08
CA ILE A 132 -10.50 9.76 -4.19
C ILE A 132 -9.22 9.03 -3.81
N ILE A 133 -9.33 8.20 -2.79
CA ILE A 133 -8.21 7.45 -2.22
C ILE A 133 -8.66 6.02 -1.98
N TYR A 134 -7.81 5.06 -2.35
CA TYR A 134 -8.01 3.65 -2.06
C TYR A 134 -6.91 3.16 -1.13
N VAL A 135 -7.30 2.33 -0.16
CA VAL A 135 -6.37 1.73 0.80
C VAL A 135 -6.69 0.26 0.94
N SER A 136 -5.66 -0.57 0.99
CA SER A 136 -5.81 -1.95 1.39
C SER A 136 -5.40 -2.15 2.84
N MET A 137 -6.24 -2.87 3.56
CA MET A 137 -6.02 -3.29 4.94
C MET A 137 -5.65 -4.78 4.93
N TRP A 138 -4.67 -5.16 5.75
CA TRP A 138 -4.15 -6.51 5.84
C TRP A 138 -4.06 -6.97 7.29
N GLU A 139 -4.81 -8.03 7.62
CA GLU A 139 -4.75 -8.70 8.92
C GLU A 139 -3.50 -9.58 8.98
N ASN A 140 -2.42 -9.03 9.55
CA ASN A 140 -1.08 -9.59 9.46
C ASN A 140 -0.57 -10.20 10.80
N ASN A 141 -1.45 -10.30 11.80
CA ASN A 141 -1.14 -10.92 13.09
C ASN A 141 -2.30 -11.79 13.62
N PRO A 142 -2.06 -13.05 14.05
CA PRO A 142 -0.77 -13.75 14.05
C PRO A 142 -0.37 -14.28 12.66
N GLY A 143 -1.32 -14.34 11.74
CA GLY A 143 -1.17 -14.94 10.40
C GLY A 143 -0.55 -14.03 9.36
N ILE A 144 -0.90 -14.28 8.10
CA ILE A 144 -0.56 -13.47 6.93
C ILE A 144 -1.82 -13.22 6.08
N TYR A 145 -2.98 -13.35 6.72
CA TYR A 145 -4.32 -13.24 6.15
C TYR A 145 -5.33 -13.06 7.29
N GLY A 146 -6.54 -12.62 6.92
CA GLY A 146 -7.67 -12.61 7.83
C GLY A 146 -8.90 -11.93 7.24
N LYS A 147 -10.06 -12.14 7.87
CA LYS A 147 -11.38 -11.66 7.40
C LYS A 147 -11.50 -10.15 7.39
N GLU A 148 -10.64 -9.46 8.15
CA GLU A 148 -10.62 -7.99 8.20
C GLU A 148 -9.70 -7.38 7.14
N SER A 149 -9.03 -8.21 6.33
CA SER A 149 -8.33 -7.73 5.14
C SER A 149 -9.33 -7.30 4.05
N GLY A 150 -8.97 -6.29 3.27
CA GLY A 150 -9.83 -5.79 2.19
C GLY A 150 -9.51 -4.37 1.78
N ILE A 151 -10.29 -3.86 0.81
CA ILE A 151 -10.08 -2.55 0.21
C ILE A 151 -11.09 -1.55 0.79
N TYR A 152 -10.65 -0.33 1.02
CA TYR A 152 -11.46 0.79 1.47
C TYR A 152 -11.29 1.96 0.50
N LYS A 153 -12.36 2.74 0.31
CA LYS A 153 -12.36 3.96 -0.50
C LYS A 153 -12.75 5.16 0.36
N SER A 154 -12.09 6.28 0.13
CA SER A 154 -12.56 7.61 0.53
C SER A 154 -12.87 8.43 -0.72
N THR A 155 -13.85 9.34 -0.61
CA THR A 155 -14.20 10.33 -1.64
C THR A 155 -14.15 11.76 -1.09
N ASP A 156 -13.55 11.94 0.09
CA ASP A 156 -13.51 13.21 0.81
C ASP A 156 -12.12 13.50 1.39
N SER A 157 -11.07 13.12 0.64
CA SER A 157 -9.66 13.28 1.02
C SER A 157 -9.30 12.54 2.33
N GLY A 158 -9.86 11.35 2.52
CA GLY A 158 -9.55 10.47 3.65
C GLY A 158 -10.21 10.86 4.97
N LYS A 159 -11.30 11.65 4.95
CA LYS A 159 -12.05 11.97 6.18
C LYS A 159 -13.00 10.85 6.56
N THR A 160 -13.63 10.21 5.58
CA THR A 160 -14.49 9.04 5.76
C THR A 160 -14.10 7.92 4.80
N TRP A 161 -14.40 6.68 5.21
CA TRP A 161 -13.97 5.47 4.52
C TRP A 161 -15.11 4.45 4.41
N ALA A 162 -15.28 3.89 3.23
CA ALA A 162 -16.21 2.80 2.97
C ALA A 162 -15.44 1.54 2.56
N ARG A 163 -15.73 0.41 3.21
CA ARG A 163 -15.17 -0.90 2.80
C ARG A 163 -15.82 -1.35 1.50
N LEU A 164 -15.02 -1.73 0.52
CA LEU A 164 -15.46 -2.20 -0.79
C LEU A 164 -15.59 -3.73 -0.76
N LYS A 165 -16.71 -4.25 -1.25
CA LYS A 165 -17.02 -5.68 -1.28
C LYS A 165 -17.46 -6.21 -2.63
N GLY A 166 -17.76 -5.35 -3.60
CA GLY A 166 -18.58 -5.65 -4.78
C GLY A 166 -18.08 -6.77 -5.69
N GLY A 167 -18.17 -8.02 -5.26
CA GLY A 167 -17.59 -9.17 -5.96
C GLY A 167 -16.09 -9.39 -5.73
N PHE A 168 -15.40 -8.50 -5.01
CA PHE A 168 -13.99 -8.71 -4.66
C PHE A 168 -13.88 -9.87 -3.65
N PRO A 169 -12.89 -10.78 -3.77
CA PRO A 169 -12.81 -11.92 -2.87
C PRO A 169 -12.66 -11.52 -1.40
N ASP A 170 -13.59 -12.02 -0.60
CA ASP A 170 -13.52 -12.00 0.85
C ASP A 170 -13.40 -13.42 1.42
N GLY A 171 -13.20 -13.52 2.72
CA GLY A 171 -13.13 -14.81 3.41
C GLY A 171 -12.15 -14.81 4.57
N PRO A 172 -12.11 -15.92 5.33
CA PRO A 172 -11.24 -16.05 6.50
C PRO A 172 -9.75 -16.02 6.16
N LYS A 173 -9.39 -16.17 4.88
CA LYS A 173 -8.01 -16.20 4.40
C LYS A 173 -7.74 -15.20 3.27
N THR A 174 -8.42 -14.07 3.26
CA THR A 174 -8.02 -12.94 2.39
C THR A 174 -6.64 -12.43 2.84
N GLY A 175 -5.65 -12.47 1.93
CA GLY A 175 -4.27 -12.09 2.19
C GLY A 175 -3.97 -10.62 1.90
N ARG A 176 -2.70 -10.32 1.62
CA ARG A 176 -2.23 -8.98 1.25
C ARG A 176 -2.79 -8.59 -0.13
N ILE A 177 -3.03 -7.30 -0.33
CA ILE A 177 -3.57 -6.73 -1.56
C ILE A 177 -2.70 -5.53 -1.93
N GLY A 178 -2.25 -5.42 -3.17
CA GLY A 178 -1.69 -4.18 -3.70
C GLY A 178 -2.63 -3.55 -4.70
N LEU A 179 -2.54 -2.24 -4.84
CA LEU A 179 -3.49 -1.40 -5.55
C LEU A 179 -2.78 -0.53 -6.58
N ALA A 180 -3.44 -0.32 -7.72
CA ALA A 180 -3.02 0.67 -8.69
C ALA A 180 -4.23 1.38 -9.28
N VAL A 181 -4.29 2.71 -9.14
CA VAL A 181 -5.37 3.54 -9.66
C VAL A 181 -4.95 4.20 -10.98
N SER A 182 -5.89 4.28 -11.93
CA SER A 182 -5.65 4.96 -13.19
C SER A 182 -5.29 6.44 -12.97
N TRP A 183 -4.35 6.91 -13.77
CA TRP A 183 -3.94 8.32 -13.80
C TRP A 183 -5.02 9.25 -14.34
N SER A 184 -5.93 8.73 -15.17
CA SER A 184 -6.95 9.54 -15.87
C SER A 184 -8.38 9.27 -15.41
N ASN A 185 -8.63 8.12 -14.79
CA ASN A 185 -9.95 7.73 -14.31
C ASN A 185 -9.87 7.28 -12.84
N PRO A 186 -10.40 8.07 -11.88
CA PRO A 186 -10.28 7.76 -10.45
C PRO A 186 -11.15 6.56 -10.01
N ASP A 187 -12.04 6.09 -10.87
CA ASP A 187 -12.90 4.92 -10.62
C ASP A 187 -12.34 3.62 -11.25
N LYS A 188 -11.28 3.71 -12.07
CA LYS A 188 -10.57 2.54 -12.60
C LYS A 188 -9.40 2.17 -11.70
N VAL A 189 -9.50 0.99 -11.08
CA VAL A 189 -8.51 0.48 -10.12
C VAL A 189 -8.24 -0.99 -10.39
N TYR A 190 -6.97 -1.38 -10.28
CA TYR A 190 -6.54 -2.78 -10.24
C TYR A 190 -6.14 -3.15 -8.82
N ALA A 191 -6.43 -4.39 -8.46
CA ALA A 191 -6.05 -4.98 -7.18
C ALA A 191 -5.39 -6.34 -7.41
N LEU A 192 -4.15 -6.50 -6.96
CA LEU A 192 -3.43 -7.76 -6.95
C LEU A 192 -3.57 -8.39 -5.57
N LEU A 193 -4.21 -9.56 -5.50
CA LEU A 193 -4.57 -10.24 -4.27
C LEU A 193 -3.75 -11.53 -4.08
N ASP A 194 -3.23 -11.74 -2.86
CA ASP A 194 -2.82 -13.06 -2.37
C ASP A 194 -4.03 -13.80 -1.78
N ASN A 195 -4.81 -14.48 -2.62
CA ASN A 195 -6.06 -15.14 -2.24
C ASN A 195 -5.82 -16.51 -1.59
N LEU A 196 -5.52 -16.50 -0.29
CA LEU A 196 -5.24 -17.71 0.47
C LEU A 196 -6.49 -18.48 0.91
N ASN A 197 -7.68 -18.06 0.46
CA ASN A 197 -8.85 -18.92 0.45
C ASN A 197 -8.69 -20.07 -0.57
N LYS A 198 -7.81 -19.92 -1.56
CA LYS A 198 -7.41 -20.95 -2.52
C LYS A 198 -6.16 -21.70 -2.06
N LYS A 199 -5.73 -22.68 -2.87
CA LYS A 199 -4.42 -23.33 -2.67
C LYS A 199 -3.32 -22.28 -2.78
N ARG A 200 -2.38 -22.30 -1.84
CA ARG A 200 -1.31 -21.29 -1.68
C ARG A 200 -0.51 -20.98 -2.96
N ASN A 201 -0.27 -21.97 -3.81
CA ASN A 201 0.48 -21.79 -5.06
C ASN A 201 -0.37 -21.25 -6.23
N LEU A 202 -1.68 -21.05 -6.02
CA LEU A 202 -2.66 -20.53 -6.99
C LEU A 202 -3.38 -19.29 -6.43
N ALA A 203 -2.69 -18.56 -5.54
CA ALA A 203 -3.29 -17.49 -4.77
C ALA A 203 -3.26 -16.13 -5.49
N ALA A 204 -2.36 -15.94 -6.46
CA ALA A 204 -2.26 -14.67 -7.17
C ALA A 204 -3.48 -14.47 -8.09
N GLU A 205 -4.23 -13.40 -7.85
CA GLU A 205 -5.36 -13.01 -8.67
C GLU A 205 -5.38 -11.49 -8.86
N VAL A 206 -5.60 -11.05 -10.10
CA VAL A 206 -5.76 -9.63 -10.44
C VAL A 206 -7.23 -9.34 -10.70
N TYR A 207 -7.75 -8.36 -9.98
CA TYR A 207 -9.10 -7.84 -10.15
C TYR A 207 -9.05 -6.41 -10.67
N ARG A 208 -10.09 -6.02 -11.41
CA ARG A 208 -10.31 -4.67 -11.91
C ARG A 208 -11.70 -4.18 -11.52
N THR A 209 -11.81 -2.89 -11.23
CA THR A 209 -13.07 -2.17 -11.18
C THR A 209 -13.01 -0.99 -12.15
N LEU A 210 -14.16 -0.61 -12.70
CA LEU A 210 -14.34 0.59 -13.54
C LEU A 210 -15.34 1.58 -12.92
N ASP A 211 -15.91 1.26 -11.77
CA ASP A 211 -16.98 2.01 -11.10
C ASP A 211 -16.62 2.38 -9.65
N GLY A 212 -15.31 2.42 -9.36
CA GLY A 212 -14.79 2.84 -8.07
C GLY A 212 -14.98 1.81 -6.98
N GLY A 213 -15.02 0.52 -7.34
CA GLY A 213 -15.11 -0.63 -6.45
C GLY A 213 -16.52 -1.02 -6.05
N LYS A 214 -17.55 -0.53 -6.77
CA LYS A 214 -18.93 -1.04 -6.62
C LYS A 214 -19.05 -2.44 -7.23
N THR A 215 -18.31 -2.70 -8.31
CA THR A 215 -18.14 -4.03 -8.90
C THR A 215 -16.67 -4.31 -9.20
N TRP A 216 -16.24 -5.55 -8.96
CA TRP A 216 -14.89 -6.05 -9.21
C TRP A 216 -14.97 -7.31 -10.07
N GLU A 217 -14.12 -7.39 -11.08
CA GLU A 217 -14.04 -8.50 -12.01
C GLU A 217 -12.61 -9.06 -12.00
N ARG A 218 -12.49 -10.39 -11.97
CA ARG A 218 -11.19 -11.04 -12.18
C ARG A 218 -10.82 -10.86 -13.66
N THR A 219 -9.62 -10.37 -13.92
CA THR A 219 -9.19 -10.00 -15.27
C THR A 219 -8.79 -11.22 -16.11
N HIS A 220 -8.30 -12.27 -15.46
CA HIS A 220 -7.80 -13.48 -16.11
C HIS A 220 -8.61 -14.74 -15.75
N LYS A 221 -8.64 -15.70 -16.68
CA LYS A 221 -9.27 -17.04 -16.47
C LYS A 221 -8.30 -18.03 -15.84
N ASP A 222 -7.08 -18.08 -16.37
CA ASP A 222 -6.06 -19.04 -15.97
C ASP A 222 -5.44 -18.68 -14.62
N GLU A 223 -4.79 -19.65 -13.97
CA GLU A 223 -4.11 -19.39 -12.70
C GLU A 223 -2.81 -18.62 -12.91
N LEU A 224 -2.63 -17.54 -12.16
CA LEU A 224 -1.43 -16.73 -12.22
C LEU A 224 -0.37 -17.30 -11.26
N LEU A 225 0.75 -17.79 -11.81
CA LEU A 225 1.78 -18.50 -11.05
C LEU A 225 2.96 -17.59 -10.63
N ILE A 226 2.66 -16.33 -10.28
CA ILE A 226 3.68 -15.34 -9.89
C ILE A 226 4.04 -15.40 -8.39
N PHE A 227 3.17 -15.99 -7.57
CA PHE A 227 3.40 -16.25 -6.15
C PHE A 227 3.65 -17.75 -5.92
N PRO A 228 4.91 -18.22 -5.87
CA PRO A 228 5.21 -19.64 -5.65
C PRO A 228 4.98 -20.05 -4.18
N GLY A 229 3.76 -19.83 -3.69
CA GLY A 229 3.34 -20.09 -2.32
C GLY A 229 3.75 -19.02 -1.31
N ILE A 230 4.26 -17.87 -1.76
CA ILE A 230 4.84 -16.84 -0.91
C ILE A 230 4.26 -15.44 -1.17
N GLY A 231 2.97 -15.39 -1.52
CA GLY A 231 2.27 -14.21 -2.02
C GLY A 231 2.42 -12.96 -1.15
N TRP A 232 2.21 -13.02 0.16
CA TRP A 232 2.34 -11.87 1.09
C TRP A 232 3.67 -11.08 1.07
N TYR A 233 4.73 -11.62 0.46
CA TYR A 233 5.98 -10.88 0.21
C TYR A 233 5.92 -9.98 -1.01
N PHE A 234 4.94 -10.21 -1.86
CA PHE A 234 4.68 -9.57 -3.12
C PHE A 234 3.24 -9.04 -3.06
N THR A 235 2.84 -8.19 -3.97
CA THR A 235 1.46 -7.72 -4.25
C THR A 235 1.47 -6.33 -4.87
N ASP A 236 2.63 -5.71 -4.99
CA ASP A 236 2.77 -4.44 -5.71
C ASP A 236 2.31 -4.60 -7.17
N CYS A 237 1.52 -3.64 -7.64
CA CYS A 237 1.11 -3.56 -9.02
C CYS A 237 1.16 -2.11 -9.51
N TYR A 238 1.42 -1.95 -10.80
CA TYR A 238 1.63 -0.63 -11.41
C TYR A 238 0.94 -0.54 -12.76
N LEU A 239 0.43 0.65 -13.09
CA LEU A 239 -0.16 0.95 -14.38
C LEU A 239 0.77 1.86 -15.18
N ASN A 240 0.77 1.72 -16.50
CA ASN A 240 1.38 2.74 -17.35
C ASN A 240 0.55 4.04 -17.25
N PRO A 241 1.16 5.19 -16.88
CA PRO A 241 0.45 6.46 -16.74
C PRO A 241 -0.19 6.99 -18.02
N LYS A 242 0.24 6.48 -19.19
CA LYS A 242 -0.29 6.86 -20.52
C LYS A 242 -1.27 5.84 -21.10
N ASN A 243 -1.35 4.65 -20.52
CA ASN A 243 -2.25 3.58 -20.95
C ASN A 243 -2.63 2.73 -19.74
N ASP A 244 -3.78 3.00 -19.14
CA ASP A 244 -4.24 2.28 -17.94
C ASP A 244 -4.81 0.87 -18.23
N GLU A 245 -4.66 0.37 -19.46
CA GLU A 245 -4.79 -1.06 -19.78
C GLU A 245 -3.45 -1.80 -19.71
N GLU A 246 -2.32 -1.09 -19.71
CA GLU A 246 -1.02 -1.73 -19.50
C GLU A 246 -0.69 -1.82 -18.02
N ILE A 247 -0.64 -3.05 -17.51
CA ILE A 247 -0.51 -3.36 -16.08
C ILE A 247 0.67 -4.30 -15.82
N PHE A 248 1.34 -4.08 -14.69
CA PHE A 248 2.41 -4.91 -14.19
C PHE A 248 2.02 -5.43 -12.80
N ALA A 249 1.98 -6.75 -12.64
CA ALA A 249 1.74 -7.41 -11.36
C ALA A 249 3.04 -8.06 -10.89
N LEU A 250 3.55 -7.62 -9.73
CA LEU A 250 4.86 -8.04 -9.26
C LEU A 250 4.76 -9.25 -8.36
N GLY A 251 5.56 -10.27 -8.68
CA GLY A 251 5.79 -11.47 -7.87
C GLY A 251 7.24 -11.91 -7.99
N VAL A 252 7.52 -13.17 -7.67
CA VAL A 252 8.84 -13.76 -8.00
C VAL A 252 9.08 -13.73 -9.51
N ARG A 253 7.99 -13.84 -10.27
CA ARG A 253 7.93 -13.50 -11.69
C ARG A 253 7.06 -12.26 -11.84
N ILE A 254 7.39 -11.42 -12.81
CA ILE A 254 6.54 -10.29 -13.20
C ILE A 254 5.52 -10.81 -14.21
N ALA A 255 4.25 -10.46 -14.01
CA ALA A 255 3.22 -10.59 -15.03
C ALA A 255 2.96 -9.20 -15.66
N HIS A 256 2.80 -9.19 -16.97
CA HIS A 256 2.55 -7.99 -17.77
C HIS A 256 1.38 -8.27 -18.70
N SER A 257 0.44 -7.32 -18.75
CA SER A 257 -0.66 -7.30 -19.72
C SER A 257 -0.74 -5.91 -20.33
N THR A 258 -1.23 -5.84 -21.58
CA THR A 258 -1.44 -4.60 -22.35
C THR A 258 -2.92 -4.33 -22.64
N ASP A 259 -3.83 -5.13 -22.08
CA ASP A 259 -5.27 -5.18 -22.36
C ASP A 259 -6.14 -5.20 -21.09
N GLY A 260 -5.54 -4.88 -19.93
CA GLY A 260 -6.23 -4.80 -18.65
C GLY A 260 -6.41 -6.14 -17.94
N GLY A 261 -5.55 -7.11 -18.27
CA GLY A 261 -5.43 -8.44 -17.67
C GLY A 261 -6.25 -9.53 -18.33
#